data_AF-A0A7J6X7U1-F1
#
_entry.id   AF-A0A7J6X7U1-F1
#
_cell.length_a   1.000
_cell.length_b   1.000
_cell.length_c   1.000
_cell.angle_alpha   90.00
_cell.angle_beta   90.00
_cell.angle_gamma   90.00
#
_symmetry.space_group_name_H-M   'P 1'
#
loop_
_entity.id
_entity.type
_entity.pdbx_description
1 polymer ?
#
loop_
_entity_poly.entity_id
_entity_poly.type
_entity_poly.pdbx_seq_one_letter_code
_entity_poly.pdbx_strand_id
1 'polypeptide(L)'
;MASTSFFMWNLCFGLLFLAYGALAAPPRTPVNVPFYRNYKPTWAFDHIKYFNAGNEIQLVLDKYTGTGFQSKGSYLFGHFSMQIKMVAGDSAGTVTAFY
;
A
#
# COMPACT_ATOMS: atom_id res chain seq x y z
N MET A 1 -44.69 -27.44 -21.72
CA MET A 1 -43.51 -28.03 -21.03
C MET A 1 -42.15 -27.57 -21.58
N ALA A 2 -42.05 -27.10 -22.85
CA ALA A 2 -40.78 -26.60 -23.41
C ALA A 2 -40.37 -25.19 -22.94
N SER A 3 -41.32 -24.27 -22.74
CA SER A 3 -41.05 -22.87 -22.38
C SER A 3 -40.33 -22.71 -21.02
N THR A 4 -40.68 -23.52 -20.03
CA THR A 4 -40.05 -23.52 -18.69
C THR A 4 -38.60 -24.00 -18.72
N SER A 5 -38.25 -24.90 -19.64
CA SER A 5 -36.89 -25.42 -19.81
C SER A 5 -35.95 -24.39 -20.44
N PHE A 6 -36.42 -23.64 -21.46
CA PHE A 6 -35.65 -22.55 -22.06
C PHE A 6 -35.39 -21.41 -21.08
N PHE A 7 -36.39 -21.05 -20.27
CA PHE A 7 -36.22 -20.04 -19.22
C PHE A 7 -35.16 -20.46 -18.19
N MET A 8 -35.20 -21.72 -17.75
CA MET A 8 -34.24 -22.27 -16.79
C MET A 8 -32.82 -22.34 -17.35
N TRP A 9 -32.65 -22.69 -18.62
CA TRP A 9 -31.36 -22.69 -19.31
C TRP A 9 -30.76 -21.27 -19.35
N ASN A 10 -31.52 -20.27 -19.81
CA ASN A 10 -31.07 -18.88 -19.85
C ASN A 10 -30.67 -18.34 -18.47
N LEU A 11 -31.41 -18.71 -17.41
CA LEU A 11 -31.06 -18.37 -16.03
C LEU A 11 -29.71 -19.01 -15.64
N CYS A 12 -29.48 -20.29 -15.96
CA CYS A 12 -28.21 -20.97 -15.72
C CYS A 12 -27.04 -20.31 -16.47
N PHE A 13 -27.19 -19.93 -17.75
CA PHE A 13 -26.12 -19.22 -18.48
C PHE A 13 -25.84 -17.84 -17.91
N GLY A 14 -26.89 -17.10 -17.51
CA GLY A 14 -26.73 -15.81 -16.84
C GLY A 14 -25.99 -15.93 -15.50
N LEU A 15 -26.34 -16.93 -14.69
CA LEU A 15 -25.66 -17.20 -13.42
C LEU A 15 -24.21 -17.67 -13.61
N LEU A 16 -23.94 -18.51 -14.61
CA LEU A 16 -22.58 -18.92 -14.96
C LEU A 16 -21.73 -17.72 -15.40
N PHE A 17 -22.27 -16.83 -16.24
CA PHE A 17 -21.58 -15.60 -16.66
C PHE A 17 -21.23 -14.68 -15.47
N LEU A 18 -22.17 -14.50 -14.54
CA LEU A 18 -21.93 -13.71 -13.32
C LEU A 18 -20.88 -14.36 -12.40
N ALA A 19 -20.91 -15.69 -12.25
CA ALA A 19 -19.94 -16.43 -11.46
C ALA A 19 -18.52 -16.35 -12.04
N TYR A 20 -18.38 -16.46 -13.38
CA TYR A 20 -17.09 -16.28 -14.05
C TYR A 20 -16.56 -14.84 -13.94
N GLY A 21 -17.43 -13.83 -13.99
CA GLY A 21 -17.03 -12.43 -13.80
C GLY A 21 -16.51 -12.11 -12.39
N ALA A 22 -17.07 -12.75 -11.36
CA ALA A 22 -16.65 -12.54 -9.97
C ALA A 22 -15.25 -13.12 -9.65
N LEU A 23 -14.82 -14.17 -10.36
CA LEU A 23 -13.50 -14.80 -10.19
C LEU A 23 -12.37 -14.05 -10.92
N ALA A 24 -12.69 -13.12 -11.81
CA ALA A 24 -11.73 -12.39 -12.64
C ALA A 24 -11.38 -10.98 -12.11
N ALA A 25 -11.74 -10.66 -10.85
CA ALA A 25 -11.44 -9.35 -10.28
C ALA A 25 -9.91 -9.17 -10.15
N PRO A 26 -9.34 -8.06 -10.65
CA PRO A 26 -7.90 -7.81 -10.53
C PRO A 26 -7.52 -7.65 -9.06
N PRO A 27 -6.30 -8.07 -8.66
CA PRO A 27 -5.82 -7.89 -7.30
C PRO A 27 -5.78 -6.40 -6.96
N ARG A 28 -6.07 -6.07 -5.70
CA ARG A 28 -6.00 -4.68 -5.22
C ARG A 28 -4.56 -4.17 -5.34
N THR A 29 -4.37 -3.06 -6.04
CA THR A 29 -3.09 -2.37 -6.12
C THR A 29 -2.91 -1.42 -4.94
N PRO A 30 -1.68 -1.20 -4.46
CA PRO A 30 -1.40 -0.14 -3.49
C PRO A 30 -1.86 1.22 -4.00
N VAL A 31 -2.48 2.02 -3.12
CA VAL A 31 -2.88 3.39 -3.42
C VAL A 31 -1.98 4.34 -2.64
N ASN A 32 -1.30 5.24 -3.36
CA ASN A 32 -0.42 6.23 -2.74
C ASN A 32 -1.25 7.29 -1.99
N VAL A 33 -0.79 7.65 -0.80
CA VAL A 33 -1.45 8.61 0.09
C VAL A 33 -0.39 9.47 0.80
N PRO A 34 -0.74 10.68 1.27
CA PRO A 34 0.18 11.48 2.06
C PRO A 34 0.61 10.75 3.35
N PHE A 35 1.88 10.89 3.72
CA PHE A 35 2.51 10.28 4.89
C PHE A 35 1.68 10.42 6.17
N TYR A 36 1.19 11.63 6.45
CA TYR A 36 0.46 11.95 7.67
C TYR A 36 -0.91 11.25 7.75
N ARG A 37 -1.40 10.62 6.67
CA ARG A 37 -2.62 9.82 6.72
C ARG A 37 -2.44 8.61 7.64
N ASN A 38 -1.32 7.91 7.51
CA ASN A 38 -1.10 6.61 8.17
C ASN A 38 0.05 6.60 9.18
N TYR A 39 1.01 7.52 9.07
CA TYR A 39 2.25 7.50 9.84
C TYR A 39 2.43 8.77 10.68
N LYS A 40 3.32 8.68 11.67
CA LYS A 40 3.80 9.80 12.50
C LYS A 40 5.31 9.65 12.78
N PRO A 41 6.05 10.75 12.87
CA PRO A 41 7.46 10.71 13.28
C PRO A 41 7.62 10.14 14.69
N THR A 42 8.73 9.45 14.95
CA THR A 42 9.08 8.89 16.27
C THR A 42 10.30 9.55 16.89
N TRP A 43 11.25 10.01 16.08
CA TRP A 43 12.51 10.56 16.53
C TRP A 43 13.04 11.59 15.53
N ALA A 44 13.79 12.60 16.01
CA ALA A 44 14.42 13.65 15.20
C ALA A 44 13.49 14.19 14.09
N PHE A 45 12.45 14.92 14.49
CA PHE A 45 11.34 15.30 13.59
C PHE A 45 11.82 16.29 12.52
N ASP A 46 12.83 17.08 12.86
CA ASP A 46 13.55 17.99 11.97
C ASP A 46 14.36 17.26 10.87
N HIS A 47 14.67 15.97 11.05
CA HIS A 47 15.35 15.11 10.08
C HIS A 47 14.38 14.41 9.11
N ILE A 48 13.08 14.71 9.18
CA ILE A 48 12.09 14.29 8.19
C ILE A 48 11.72 15.50 7.34
N LYS A 49 12.05 15.45 6.05
CA LYS A 49 11.68 16.49 5.09
C LYS A 49 10.44 16.05 4.33
N TYR A 50 9.45 16.92 4.25
CA TYR A 50 8.18 16.67 3.57
C TYR A 50 8.15 17.36 2.22
N PHE A 51 7.76 16.64 1.18
CA PHE A 51 7.61 17.14 -0.18
C PHE A 51 6.21 16.82 -0.71
N ASN A 52 5.76 17.55 -1.72
CA ASN A 52 4.50 17.27 -2.43
C ASN A 52 3.30 17.09 -1.48
N ALA A 53 3.14 17.99 -0.51
CA ALA A 53 2.13 17.91 0.55
C ALA A 53 2.16 16.57 1.31
N GLY A 54 3.35 16.05 1.60
CA GLY A 54 3.56 14.81 2.35
C GLY A 54 3.41 13.53 1.52
N ASN A 55 3.20 13.60 0.22
CA ASN A 55 3.21 12.42 -0.65
C ASN A 55 4.62 11.81 -0.83
N GLU A 56 5.66 12.59 -0.53
CA GLU A 56 7.04 12.11 -0.47
C GLU A 56 7.68 12.64 0.82
N ILE A 57 8.51 11.80 1.43
CA ILE A 57 9.36 12.20 2.56
C ILE A 57 10.80 11.77 2.33
N GLN A 58 11.73 12.51 2.92
CA GLN A 58 13.12 12.11 3.01
C GLN A 58 13.53 12.00 4.48
N LEU A 59 14.18 10.89 4.80
CA LEU A 59 14.81 10.67 6.10
C LEU A 59 16.28 11.05 5.98
N VAL A 60 16.74 11.94 6.86
CA VAL A 60 18.13 12.38 6.91
C VAL A 60 18.85 11.67 8.05
N LEU A 61 20.03 11.15 7.75
CA LEU A 61 20.97 10.62 8.73
C LEU A 61 22.25 11.46 8.64
N ASP A 62 22.69 11.96 9.78
CA ASP A 62 23.99 12.60 9.91
C ASP A 62 24.77 12.02 11.10
N LYS A 63 25.92 12.62 11.42
CA LYS A 63 26.79 12.16 12.51
C LYS A 63 26.18 12.31 13.91
N TYR A 64 25.13 13.11 14.06
CA TYR A 64 24.47 13.38 15.34
C TYR A 64 23.27 12.46 15.54
N THR A 65 22.46 12.26 14.51
CA THR A 65 21.27 11.45 14.64
C THR A 65 20.75 10.92 13.30
N GLY A 66 20.03 9.79 13.39
CA GLY A 66 19.12 9.34 12.34
C GLY A 66 17.69 9.82 12.62
N THR A 67 16.72 9.21 11.94
CA THR A 67 15.31 9.51 12.18
C THR A 67 14.45 8.28 11.91
N GLY A 68 13.18 8.33 12.31
CA GLY A 68 12.25 7.24 12.13
C GLY A 68 10.81 7.70 12.23
N PHE A 69 9.93 6.83 11.77
CA PHE A 69 8.49 6.99 11.87
C PHE A 69 7.83 5.65 12.18
N GLN A 70 6.58 5.70 12.63
CA GLN A 70 5.76 4.52 12.88
C GLN A 70 4.34 4.74 12.40
N SER A 71 3.61 3.65 12.17
CA SER A 71 2.19 3.73 11.87
C SER A 71 1.42 4.31 13.05
N LYS A 72 0.28 4.96 12.76
CA LYS A 72 -0.65 5.43 13.79
C LYS A 72 -1.43 4.28 14.42
N GLY A 73 -1.74 3.25 13.64
CA GLY A 73 -2.44 2.05 14.09
C GLY A 73 -1.53 0.85 14.23
N SER A 74 -2.02 -0.14 14.97
CA SER A 74 -1.45 -1.49 15.05
C SER A 74 -2.28 -2.43 14.18
N TYR A 75 -1.63 -3.39 13.54
CA TYR A 75 -2.27 -4.31 12.61
C TYR A 75 -1.91 -5.75 12.94
N LEU A 76 -2.90 -6.64 12.93
CA LEU A 76 -2.67 -8.09 13.12
C LEU A 76 -2.32 -8.76 11.78
N PHE A 77 -2.99 -8.35 10.70
CA PHE A 77 -2.75 -8.79 9.34
C PHE A 77 -2.88 -7.59 8.39
N GLY A 78 -2.23 -7.65 7.23
CA GLY A 78 -2.37 -6.59 6.24
C GLY A 78 -1.43 -6.74 5.06
N HIS A 79 -1.64 -5.89 4.06
CA HIS A 79 -0.70 -5.68 2.97
C HIS A 79 -0.09 -4.28 3.11
N PHE A 80 1.19 -4.21 3.45
CA PHE A 80 1.92 -2.97 3.65
C PHE A 80 2.86 -2.74 2.47
N SER A 81 2.79 -1.55 1.89
CA SER A 81 3.58 -1.19 0.72
C SER A 81 4.15 0.20 0.91
N MET A 82 5.42 0.34 0.57
CA MET A 82 6.16 1.60 0.62
C MET A 82 6.97 1.73 -0.68
N GLN A 83 6.92 2.90 -1.31
CA GLN A 83 7.86 3.23 -2.39
C GLN A 83 9.13 3.81 -1.75
N ILE A 84 10.26 3.15 -1.92
CA ILE A 84 11.53 3.53 -1.30
C ILE A 84 12.57 3.76 -2.39
N LYS A 85 13.21 4.93 -2.35
CA LYS A 85 14.45 5.21 -3.08
C LYS A 85 15.60 5.24 -2.07
N MET A 86 16.59 4.38 -2.29
CA MET A 86 17.74 4.23 -1.38
C MET A 86 18.68 5.44 -1.45
N VAL A 87 19.52 5.58 -0.43
CA VAL A 87 20.60 6.57 -0.38
C VAL A 87 21.51 6.37 -1.59
N ALA A 88 21.81 7.45 -2.32
CA ALA A 88 22.68 7.41 -3.49
C ALA A 88 24.15 7.58 -3.09
N GLY A 89 25.07 7.08 -3.91
CA GLY A 89 26.52 7.22 -3.70
C GLY A 89 27.06 6.26 -2.63
N ASP A 90 28.07 6.71 -1.88
CA ASP A 90 28.60 5.95 -0.76
C ASP A 90 27.63 5.96 0.43
N SER A 91 27.11 4.79 0.75
CA SER A 91 26.17 4.55 1.85
C SER A 91 26.72 3.53 2.85
N ALA A 92 28.04 3.33 2.90
CA ALA A 92 28.68 2.36 3.78
C ALA A 92 28.29 2.58 5.25
N GLY A 93 27.89 1.50 5.94
CA GLY A 93 27.49 1.54 7.34
C GLY A 93 26.09 2.13 7.61
N THR A 94 25.36 2.58 6.59
CA THR A 94 23.98 3.05 6.75
C THR A 94 22.97 1.92 6.58
N VAL A 95 21.85 2.01 7.30
CA VAL A 95 20.71 1.08 7.17
C VAL A 95 19.45 1.89 6.96
N THR A 96 18.74 1.61 5.87
CA THR A 96 17.35 2.07 5.66
C THR A 96 16.42 0.89 5.90
N ALA A 97 15.51 1.00 6.86
CA ALA A 97 14.64 -0.10 7.28
C ALA A 97 13.16 0.25 7.10
N PHE A 98 12.39 -0.73 6.63
CA PHE A 98 10.93 -0.73 6.64
C PHE A 98 10.49 -2.10 7.19
N TYR A 99 9.85 -2.09 8.37
CA TYR A 99 9.52 -3.28 9.15
C TYR A 99 8.21 -3.07 9.92
#